data_AF-A0A2D9T3L3-F1
#
_entry.id   AF-A0A2D9T3L3-F1
#
_cell.length_a   1.000
_cell.length_b   1.000
_cell.length_c   1.000
_cell.angle_alpha   90.00
_cell.angle_beta   90.00
_cell.angle_gamma   90.00
#
_symmetry.space_group_name_H-M   'P 1'
#
loop_
_entity.id
_entity.type
_entity.pdbx_description
1 polymer ?
#
loop_
_entity_poly.entity_id
_entity_poly.type
_entity_poly.pdbx_seq_one_letter_code
_entity_poly.pdbx_strand_id
1 'polypeptide(L)'
;MANALKFTDRGRVTLGLRIVDDETLVLEVEDTGVGFPQSKANRLFEPFQQLDGSGARVFEGSGLGLAISHRLTRSLGGVIEARGRPGEGARFTVRIPTKVPAHATPTDTARGERRAAGETPEAVTLSGRILVVDDNDDVRMLIAEYVRAAGGEVVQAASGPAALEILGSDEEVDVILMDVQMPHMDGLETVKILRGRGVNTPVIAVTARALESDRAECIAAGCTDYVPKPVDIPLLLQRIAHLLQGAPSVLIVDDNDDIASLTALNLEQSGFTCATASNGERALARAAEMKPEIVIADLSLGRGIDGFELAAKLRALDSRLMLIALSGASQKREQALEAGFDHFLTKPADFTELITLMTR
;
A
#
# COMPACT_ATOMS: atom_id res chain seq x y z
N MET A 1 1.65 -5.75 -26.02
CA MET A 1 0.65 -4.74 -26.45
C MET A 1 1.28 -3.44 -26.90
N ALA A 2 2.04 -2.72 -26.05
CA ALA A 2 2.62 -1.41 -26.43
C ALA A 2 3.43 -1.41 -27.74
N ASN A 3 4.25 -2.44 -27.99
CA ASN A 3 4.97 -2.59 -29.26
C ASN A 3 4.03 -2.70 -30.47
N ALA A 4 2.98 -3.51 -30.38
CA ALA A 4 2.01 -3.69 -31.46
C ALA A 4 1.31 -2.37 -31.84
N LEU A 5 0.93 -1.56 -30.84
CA LEU A 5 0.36 -0.23 -31.05
C LEU A 5 1.39 0.74 -31.67
N LYS A 6 2.64 0.68 -31.22
CA LYS A 6 3.73 1.52 -31.72
C LYS A 6 4.08 1.23 -33.19
N PHE A 7 4.02 -0.03 -33.61
CA PHE A 7 4.44 -0.47 -34.94
C PHE A 7 3.29 -0.63 -35.95
N THR A 8 2.06 -0.31 -35.56
CA THR A 8 0.86 -0.34 -36.42
C THR A 8 0.28 1.06 -36.59
N ASP A 9 0.68 1.75 -37.66
CA ASP A 9 0.20 3.13 -37.96
C ASP A 9 -1.25 3.14 -38.45
N ARG A 10 -1.63 2.16 -39.30
CA ARG A 10 -3.00 1.91 -39.75
C ARG A 10 -3.23 0.41 -39.80
N GLY A 11 -4.28 -0.08 -39.14
CA GLY A 11 -4.53 -1.51 -39.05
C GLY A 11 -5.29 -1.90 -37.80
N ARG A 12 -5.12 -3.15 -37.36
CA ARG A 12 -5.72 -3.68 -36.15
C ARG A 12 -4.66 -4.35 -35.28
N VAL A 13 -4.81 -4.20 -33.97
CA VAL A 13 -4.12 -5.00 -32.96
C VAL A 13 -5.17 -5.86 -32.26
N THR A 14 -4.89 -7.15 -32.10
CA THR A 14 -5.78 -8.12 -31.47
C THR A 14 -5.07 -8.74 -30.27
N LEU A 15 -5.75 -8.76 -29.13
CA LEU A 15 -5.32 -9.48 -27.94
C LEU A 15 -6.22 -10.70 -27.76
N GLY A 16 -5.62 -11.89 -27.72
CA GLY A 16 -6.31 -13.14 -27.43
C GLY A 16 -5.80 -13.73 -26.14
N LEU A 17 -6.71 -14.20 -25.30
CA LEU A 17 -6.40 -15.00 -24.12
C LEU A 17 -7.23 -16.28 -24.15
N ARG A 18 -6.59 -17.42 -23.99
CA ARG A 18 -7.27 -18.72 -23.91
C ARG A 18 -6.49 -19.68 -23.03
N ILE A 19 -7.20 -20.57 -22.38
CA ILE A 19 -6.61 -21.72 -21.68
C ILE A 19 -6.66 -22.91 -22.63
N VAL A 20 -5.57 -23.67 -22.70
CA VAL A 20 -5.41 -24.85 -23.55
C VAL A 20 -5.14 -26.04 -22.64
N ASP A 21 -5.92 -27.11 -22.84
CA ASP A 21 -5.83 -28.37 -22.10
C ASP A 21 -5.91 -28.19 -20.57
N ASP A 22 -6.59 -27.14 -20.08
CA ASP A 22 -6.70 -26.69 -18.67
C ASP A 22 -5.37 -26.43 -17.94
N GLU A 23 -4.25 -26.57 -18.62
CA GLU A 23 -2.92 -26.54 -18.03
C GLU A 23 -2.02 -25.44 -18.59
N THR A 24 -2.39 -24.82 -19.71
CA THR A 24 -1.58 -23.78 -20.36
C THR A 24 -2.40 -22.53 -20.67
N LEU A 25 -2.04 -21.41 -20.05
CA LEU A 25 -2.53 -20.09 -20.44
C LEU A 25 -1.78 -19.63 -21.69
N VAL A 26 -2.51 -19.31 -22.74
CA VAL A 26 -1.97 -18.78 -23.99
C VAL A 26 -2.46 -17.35 -24.20
N LEU A 27 -1.52 -16.41 -24.14
CA LEU A 27 -1.72 -15.00 -24.46
C LEU A 27 -1.14 -14.73 -25.86
N GLU A 28 -1.93 -14.15 -26.74
CA GLU A 28 -1.53 -13.82 -28.10
C GLU A 28 -1.76 -12.33 -28.37
N VAL A 29 -0.73 -11.66 -28.90
CA VAL A 29 -0.81 -10.29 -29.40
C VAL A 29 -0.50 -10.34 -30.89
N GLU A 30 -1.47 -9.99 -31.71
CA GLU A 30 -1.32 -9.92 -33.17
C GLU A 30 -1.56 -8.49 -33.65
N ASP A 31 -0.72 -8.03 -34.57
CA ASP A 31 -0.81 -6.73 -35.20
C ASP A 31 -0.66 -6.85 -36.71
N THR A 32 -1.24 -5.90 -37.45
CA THR A 32 -1.11 -5.79 -38.91
C THR A 32 -0.12 -4.68 -39.29
N GLY A 33 0.89 -4.44 -38.44
CA GLY A 33 1.86 -3.36 -38.61
C GLY A 33 2.98 -3.69 -39.61
N VAL A 34 4.13 -3.06 -39.45
CA VAL A 34 5.28 -3.22 -40.37
C VAL A 34 5.83 -4.65 -40.43
N GLY A 35 5.58 -5.46 -39.40
CA GLY A 35 6.11 -6.81 -39.28
C GLY A 35 7.64 -6.86 -39.26
N PHE A 36 8.19 -8.08 -39.35
CA PHE A 36 9.64 -8.29 -39.41
C PHE A 36 10.00 -9.60 -40.12
N PRO A 37 11.23 -9.75 -40.66
CA PRO A 37 11.66 -11.02 -41.24
C PRO A 37 11.73 -12.10 -40.17
N GLN A 38 11.13 -13.27 -40.41
CA GLN A 38 11.12 -14.39 -39.44
C GLN A 38 12.52 -14.80 -38.97
N SER A 39 13.56 -14.64 -39.81
CA SER A 39 14.96 -14.89 -39.44
C SER A 39 15.47 -14.02 -38.28
N LYS A 40 14.84 -12.88 -38.01
CA LYS A 40 15.18 -11.98 -36.91
C LYS A 40 14.37 -12.24 -35.62
N ALA A 41 13.42 -13.18 -35.62
CA ALA A 41 12.51 -13.43 -34.50
C ALA A 41 13.24 -13.71 -33.17
N ASN A 42 14.28 -14.55 -33.18
CA ASN A 42 15.02 -14.90 -31.96
C ASN A 42 15.80 -13.72 -31.37
N ARG A 43 16.29 -12.82 -32.23
CA ARG A 43 17.08 -11.66 -31.81
C ARG A 43 16.23 -10.56 -31.17
N LEU A 44 14.91 -10.58 -31.37
CA LEU A 44 13.98 -9.62 -30.76
C LEU A 44 13.95 -9.70 -29.23
N PHE A 45 14.32 -10.84 -28.65
CA PHE A 45 14.30 -11.07 -27.21
C PHE A 45 15.65 -10.80 -26.54
N GLU A 46 16.69 -10.44 -27.30
CA GLU A 46 17.99 -10.05 -26.76
C GLU A 46 17.96 -8.59 -26.29
N PRO A 47 18.58 -8.25 -25.14
CA PRO A 47 18.65 -6.87 -24.67
C PRO A 47 19.30 -5.93 -25.69
N PHE A 48 18.77 -4.71 -25.81
CA PHE A 48 19.29 -3.64 -26.66
C PHE A 48 19.27 -3.94 -28.17
N GLN A 49 18.61 -5.01 -28.62
CA GLN A 49 18.40 -5.24 -30.04
C GLN A 49 17.25 -4.39 -30.56
N GLN A 50 17.52 -3.64 -31.62
CA GLN A 50 16.52 -2.97 -32.45
C GLN A 50 16.65 -3.53 -33.87
N LEU A 51 15.53 -3.77 -34.55
CA LEU A 51 15.56 -4.14 -35.97
C LEU A 51 15.97 -2.90 -36.77
N ASP A 52 17.07 -3.01 -37.53
CA ASP A 52 17.69 -1.90 -38.27
C ASP A 52 16.67 -1.02 -39.01
N GLY A 53 16.75 0.29 -38.75
CA GLY A 53 15.84 1.34 -39.21
C GLY A 53 15.94 1.65 -40.71
N SER A 54 15.58 0.68 -41.55
CA SER A 54 15.38 0.89 -42.98
C SER A 54 13.89 1.11 -43.25
N GLY A 55 13.41 2.31 -42.90
CA GLY A 55 12.04 2.75 -43.20
C GLY A 55 11.42 3.63 -42.12
N ALA A 56 11.58 4.95 -42.27
CA ALA A 56 10.75 6.04 -41.73
C ALA A 56 10.05 5.81 -40.37
N ARG A 57 10.82 5.85 -39.27
CA ARG A 57 10.56 6.49 -37.96
C ARG A 57 11.52 5.88 -36.94
N VAL A 58 12.38 6.70 -36.34
CA VAL A 58 13.22 6.28 -35.20
C VAL A 58 12.28 6.11 -34.01
N PHE A 59 11.88 4.88 -33.78
CA PHE A 59 10.99 4.52 -32.69
C PHE A 59 11.77 4.44 -31.38
N GLU A 60 11.87 5.56 -30.67
CA GLU A 60 12.56 5.71 -29.38
C GLU A 60 12.18 4.59 -28.38
N GLY A 61 13.18 3.85 -27.87
CA GLY A 61 12.97 2.76 -26.92
C GLY A 61 14.23 1.95 -26.67
N SER A 62 14.51 1.62 -25.41
CA SER A 62 15.77 0.98 -24.97
C SER A 62 16.04 -0.43 -25.51
N GLY A 63 15.11 -1.04 -26.26
CA GLY A 63 15.22 -2.43 -26.71
C GLY A 63 15.12 -3.46 -25.57
N LEU A 64 14.69 -3.04 -24.37
CA LEU A 64 14.62 -3.92 -23.19
C LEU A 64 13.26 -4.61 -23.02
N GLY A 65 12.17 -4.05 -23.54
CA GLY A 65 10.81 -4.52 -23.24
C GLY A 65 10.55 -6.00 -23.59
N LEU A 66 10.98 -6.45 -24.77
CA LEU A 66 10.85 -7.85 -25.18
C LEU A 66 11.82 -8.78 -24.42
N ALA A 67 13.02 -8.30 -24.09
CA ALA A 67 13.97 -9.05 -23.27
C ALA A 67 13.45 -9.29 -21.85
N ILE A 68 12.82 -8.27 -21.24
CA ILE A 68 12.14 -8.40 -19.93
C ILE A 68 10.97 -9.37 -20.04
N SER A 69 10.13 -9.22 -21.07
CA SER A 69 8.98 -10.12 -21.30
C SER A 69 9.42 -11.58 -21.45
N HIS A 70 10.52 -11.83 -22.17
CA HIS A 70 11.11 -13.16 -22.33
C HIS A 70 11.65 -13.74 -21.01
N ARG A 71 12.34 -12.94 -20.20
CA ARG A 71 12.81 -13.37 -18.86
C ARG A 71 11.65 -13.69 -17.92
N LEU A 72 10.66 -12.82 -17.83
CA LEU A 72 9.48 -13.02 -16.98
C LEU A 72 8.71 -14.28 -17.39
N THR A 73 8.47 -14.45 -18.70
CA THR A 73 7.79 -15.63 -19.22
C THR A 73 8.52 -16.92 -18.84
N ARG A 74 9.86 -16.95 -18.95
CA ARG A 74 10.66 -18.11 -18.52
C ARG A 74 10.63 -18.33 -17.01
N SER A 75 10.65 -17.27 -16.22
CA SER A 75 10.56 -17.37 -14.76
C SER A 75 9.23 -18.00 -14.30
N LEU A 76 8.17 -17.83 -15.10
CA LEU A 76 6.87 -18.46 -14.88
C LEU A 76 6.79 -19.88 -15.47
N GLY A 77 7.91 -20.47 -15.89
CA GLY A 77 7.95 -21.78 -16.54
C GLY A 77 7.38 -21.81 -17.96
N GLY A 78 7.17 -20.63 -18.56
CA GLY A 78 6.58 -20.47 -19.87
C GLY A 78 7.57 -20.24 -21.01
N VAL A 79 7.03 -20.06 -22.22
CA VAL A 79 7.76 -19.68 -23.44
C VAL A 79 7.06 -18.53 -24.15
N ILE A 80 7.85 -17.60 -24.70
CA ILE A 80 7.37 -16.57 -25.61
C ILE A 80 7.96 -16.81 -27.01
N GLU A 81 7.12 -16.72 -28.03
CA GLU A 81 7.49 -16.88 -29.43
C GLU A 81 7.05 -15.66 -30.22
N ALA A 82 7.80 -15.33 -31.27
CA ALA A 82 7.46 -14.27 -32.20
C ALA A 82 7.41 -14.81 -33.63
N ARG A 83 6.34 -14.48 -34.35
CA ARG A 83 6.19 -14.74 -35.78
C ARG A 83 5.91 -13.42 -36.49
N GLY A 84 6.54 -13.21 -37.63
CA GLY A 84 6.38 -11.96 -38.36
C GLY A 84 6.62 -12.15 -39.86
N ARG A 85 5.95 -11.30 -40.64
CA ARG A 85 6.19 -11.16 -42.08
C ARG A 85 6.26 -9.67 -42.41
N PRO A 86 7.32 -9.19 -43.09
CA PRO A 86 7.42 -7.78 -43.46
C PRO A 86 6.18 -7.33 -44.25
N GLY A 87 5.53 -6.25 -43.79
CA GLY A 87 4.34 -5.65 -44.41
C GLY A 87 3.00 -6.35 -44.11
N GLU A 88 2.99 -7.52 -43.48
CA GLU A 88 1.76 -8.23 -43.08
C GLU A 88 1.50 -8.15 -41.57
N GLY A 89 2.50 -7.74 -40.78
CA GLY A 89 2.41 -7.59 -39.33
C GLY A 89 3.18 -8.64 -38.53
N ALA A 90 2.85 -8.74 -37.25
CA ALA A 90 3.52 -9.62 -36.30
C ALA A 90 2.56 -10.26 -35.30
N ARG A 91 2.94 -11.43 -34.80
CA ARG A 91 2.24 -12.20 -33.79
C ARG A 91 3.20 -12.65 -32.71
N PHE A 92 2.92 -12.28 -31.48
CA PHE A 92 3.64 -12.73 -30.29
C PHE A 92 2.76 -13.65 -29.48
N THR A 93 3.26 -14.84 -29.15
CA THR A 93 2.51 -15.85 -28.40
C THR A 93 3.27 -16.21 -27.14
N VAL A 94 2.66 -15.98 -25.99
CA VAL A 94 3.15 -16.37 -24.66
C VAL A 94 2.36 -17.59 -24.21
N ARG A 95 3.05 -18.63 -23.75
CA ARG A 95 2.46 -19.83 -23.15
C ARG A 95 3.03 -20.01 -21.75
N ILE A 96 2.17 -20.06 -20.75
CA ILE A 96 2.56 -20.19 -19.34
C ILE A 96 1.73 -21.33 -18.71
N PRO A 97 2.32 -22.22 -17.91
CA PRO A 97 1.57 -23.22 -17.16
C PRO A 97 0.57 -22.55 -16.21
N THR A 98 -0.69 -23.01 -16.18
CA THR A 98 -1.70 -22.51 -15.22
C THR A 98 -1.41 -22.97 -13.79
N LYS A 99 -0.68 -24.09 -13.65
CA LYS A 99 -0.14 -24.60 -12.39
C LYS A 99 1.35 -24.27 -12.33
N VAL A 100 1.72 -23.27 -11.54
CA VAL A 100 3.14 -22.94 -11.30
C VAL A 100 3.77 -24.11 -10.54
N PRO A 101 4.83 -24.77 -11.04
CA PRO A 101 5.55 -25.78 -10.26
C PRO A 101 6.06 -25.13 -8.98
N ALA A 102 5.89 -25.80 -7.83
CA ALA A 102 6.28 -25.31 -6.50
C ALA A 102 7.79 -25.01 -6.33
N HIS A 103 8.60 -25.11 -7.39
CA HIS A 103 10.06 -24.95 -7.40
C HIS A 103 10.57 -24.00 -8.49
N ALA A 104 9.84 -22.93 -8.81
CA ALA A 104 10.46 -21.77 -9.45
C ALA A 104 11.24 -20.97 -8.39
N THR A 105 12.42 -21.46 -7.99
CA THR A 105 13.37 -20.68 -7.20
C THR A 105 13.77 -19.46 -8.04
N PRO A 106 13.54 -18.23 -7.55
CA PRO A 106 14.03 -17.04 -8.25
C PRO A 106 15.55 -17.10 -8.29
N THR A 107 16.12 -17.13 -9.50
CA THR A 107 17.57 -17.11 -9.69
C THR A 107 18.12 -15.76 -9.23
N ASP A 108 18.70 -15.82 -8.05
CA ASP A 108 19.67 -14.94 -7.38
C ASP A 108 20.45 -13.99 -8.32
N THR A 109 19.97 -12.75 -8.51
CA THR A 109 20.81 -11.57 -8.86
C THR A 109 20.18 -10.21 -8.46
N ALA A 110 19.26 -10.20 -7.49
CA ALA A 110 18.80 -8.95 -6.87
C ALA A 110 18.57 -9.19 -5.36
N ARG A 111 19.62 -9.64 -4.68
CA ARG A 111 19.69 -9.72 -3.23
C ARG A 111 20.09 -8.35 -2.67
N GLY A 112 19.15 -7.42 -2.71
CA GLY A 112 19.10 -6.24 -1.88
C GLY A 112 17.63 -6.07 -1.51
N GLU A 113 17.32 -6.18 -0.22
CA GLU A 113 15.98 -5.92 0.34
C GLU A 113 14.92 -7.02 0.14
N ARG A 114 15.17 -8.19 0.75
CA ARG A 114 14.10 -9.03 1.30
C ARG A 114 14.29 -9.11 2.80
N ARG A 115 13.56 -8.29 3.55
CA ARG A 115 13.30 -8.55 4.97
C ARG A 115 12.17 -9.58 5.07
N ALA A 116 12.46 -10.62 5.85
CA ALA A 116 11.60 -11.64 6.45
C ALA A 116 10.23 -11.91 5.77
N ALA A 117 10.17 -12.98 4.97
CA ALA A 117 8.93 -13.68 4.69
C ALA A 117 8.61 -14.63 5.84
N GLY A 118 7.55 -14.33 6.56
CA GLY A 118 7.08 -15.12 7.69
C GLY A 118 5.72 -14.63 8.17
N GLU A 119 4.75 -14.51 7.25
CA GLU A 119 3.30 -14.52 7.50
C GLU A 119 2.60 -14.38 6.13
N THR A 120 1.59 -15.20 5.89
CA THR A 120 0.62 -14.89 4.83
C THR A 120 -0.20 -13.72 5.36
N PRO A 121 -0.35 -12.60 4.63
CA PRO A 121 -1.16 -11.49 5.14
C PRO A 121 -2.54 -12.06 5.45
N GLU A 122 -2.99 -11.93 6.71
CA GLU A 122 -4.39 -12.12 7.06
C GLU A 122 -5.23 -11.36 6.03
N ALA A 123 -6.35 -11.95 5.61
CA ALA A 123 -7.24 -11.32 4.65
C ALA A 123 -7.67 -9.95 5.20
N VAL A 124 -7.08 -8.88 4.67
CA VAL A 124 -7.34 -7.51 5.09
C VAL A 124 -8.83 -7.25 4.93
N THR A 125 -9.51 -7.00 6.06
CA THR A 125 -10.93 -6.68 6.08
C THR A 125 -11.08 -5.17 6.27
N LEU A 126 -11.81 -4.53 5.37
CA LEU A 126 -12.09 -3.10 5.40
C LEU A 126 -13.49 -2.85 5.93
N SER A 127 -13.64 -1.79 6.73
CA SER A 127 -14.93 -1.24 7.15
C SER A 127 -14.89 0.28 7.01
N GLY A 128 -15.50 0.80 5.96
CA GLY A 128 -15.51 2.22 5.65
C GLY A 128 -15.86 2.48 4.19
N ARG A 129 -16.06 3.74 3.84
CA ARG A 129 -16.45 4.23 2.53
C ARG A 129 -15.28 4.90 1.83
N ILE A 130 -14.82 4.27 0.76
CA ILE A 130 -13.64 4.67 -0.01
C ILE A 130 -14.09 5.37 -1.29
N LEU A 131 -13.58 6.57 -1.55
CA LEU A 131 -13.71 7.24 -2.83
C LEU A 131 -12.54 6.88 -3.73
N VAL A 132 -12.80 6.26 -4.88
CA VAL A 132 -11.78 5.96 -5.90
C VAL A 132 -11.87 6.97 -7.04
N VAL A 133 -10.81 7.74 -7.23
CA VAL A 133 -10.70 8.79 -8.25
C VAL A 133 -9.60 8.42 -9.25
N ASP A 134 -9.99 8.09 -10.49
CA ASP A 134 -9.07 7.78 -11.59
C ASP A 134 -9.83 8.02 -12.91
N ASP A 135 -9.19 8.64 -13.91
CA ASP A 135 -9.80 8.95 -15.21
C ASP A 135 -9.92 7.72 -16.12
N ASN A 136 -9.22 6.63 -15.78
CA ASN A 136 -9.32 5.35 -16.46
C ASN A 136 -10.39 4.46 -15.83
N ASP A 137 -11.48 4.23 -16.58
CA ASP A 137 -12.61 3.42 -16.14
C ASP A 137 -12.24 1.99 -15.72
N ASP A 138 -11.32 1.34 -16.45
CA ASP A 138 -10.92 -0.04 -16.15
C ASP A 138 -10.13 -0.13 -14.84
N VAL A 139 -9.22 0.83 -14.61
CA VAL A 139 -8.42 0.90 -13.37
C VAL A 139 -9.31 1.21 -12.18
N ARG A 140 -10.21 2.19 -12.33
CA ARG A 140 -11.16 2.57 -11.29
C ARG A 140 -12.09 1.42 -10.92
N MET A 141 -12.59 0.68 -11.90
CA MET A 141 -13.43 -0.50 -11.70
C MET A 141 -12.67 -1.63 -10.99
N LEU A 142 -11.45 -1.93 -11.43
CA LEU A 142 -10.59 -2.96 -10.83
C LEU A 142 -10.33 -2.69 -9.34
N ILE A 143 -9.89 -1.46 -9.01
CA ILE A 143 -9.64 -1.07 -7.61
C ILE A 143 -10.93 -1.16 -6.80
N ALA A 144 -12.06 -0.70 -7.34
CA ALA A 144 -13.35 -0.77 -6.68
C ALA A 144 -13.78 -2.22 -6.37
N GLU A 145 -13.53 -3.17 -7.28
CA GLU A 145 -13.82 -4.60 -7.03
C GLU A 145 -12.99 -5.16 -5.88
N TYR A 146 -11.70 -4.87 -5.83
CA TYR A 146 -10.85 -5.34 -4.74
C TYR A 146 -11.20 -4.73 -3.38
N VAL A 147 -11.53 -3.44 -3.33
CA VAL A 147 -11.97 -2.78 -2.09
C VAL A 147 -13.29 -3.38 -1.61
N ARG A 148 -14.26 -3.61 -2.50
CA ARG A 148 -15.53 -4.28 -2.16
C ARG A 148 -15.33 -5.72 -1.70
N ALA A 149 -14.45 -6.48 -2.36
CA ALA A 149 -14.14 -7.84 -1.98
C ALA A 149 -13.49 -7.93 -0.58
N ALA A 150 -12.77 -6.89 -0.18
CA ALA A 150 -12.21 -6.73 1.16
C ALA A 150 -13.24 -6.21 2.19
N GLY A 151 -14.49 -5.91 1.80
CA GLY A 151 -15.57 -5.47 2.70
C GLY A 151 -15.83 -3.95 2.72
N GLY A 152 -15.04 -3.15 2.00
CA GLY A 152 -15.21 -1.70 1.95
C GLY A 152 -16.36 -1.26 1.02
N GLU A 153 -17.02 -0.16 1.37
CA GLU A 153 -17.95 0.52 0.48
C GLU A 153 -17.19 1.41 -0.51
N VAL A 154 -17.65 1.50 -1.75
CA VAL A 154 -16.93 2.24 -2.80
C VAL A 154 -17.81 3.23 -3.52
N VAL A 155 -17.36 4.49 -3.51
CA VAL A 155 -17.81 5.58 -4.38
C VAL A 155 -16.75 5.81 -5.45
N GLN A 156 -17.17 6.19 -6.66
CA GLN A 156 -16.25 6.38 -7.78
C GLN A 156 -16.38 7.78 -8.36
N ALA A 157 -15.26 8.38 -8.74
CA ALA A 157 -15.20 9.61 -9.51
C ALA A 157 -14.23 9.45 -10.69
N ALA A 158 -14.63 9.92 -11.87
CA ALA A 158 -13.81 9.84 -13.08
C ALA A 158 -12.88 11.05 -13.28
N SER A 159 -12.86 12.01 -12.35
CA SER A 159 -12.01 13.21 -12.44
C SER A 159 -11.95 13.95 -11.10
N GLY A 160 -10.97 14.86 -10.97
CA GLY A 160 -10.85 15.79 -9.85
C GLY A 160 -12.13 16.60 -9.58
N PRO A 161 -12.73 17.28 -10.58
CA PRO A 161 -13.99 17.99 -10.41
C PRO A 161 -15.14 17.12 -9.89
N ALA A 162 -15.30 15.89 -10.41
CA ALA A 162 -16.31 14.96 -9.92
C ALA A 162 -16.07 14.56 -8.46
N ALA A 163 -14.80 14.36 -8.06
CA ALA A 163 -14.44 14.10 -6.67
C ALA A 163 -14.77 15.29 -5.76
N LEU A 164 -14.52 16.52 -6.21
CA LEU A 164 -14.84 17.75 -5.48
C LEU A 164 -16.35 17.97 -5.30
N GLU A 165 -17.18 17.50 -6.23
CA GLU A 165 -18.64 17.54 -6.12
C GLU A 165 -19.13 16.54 -5.06
N ILE A 166 -18.64 15.29 -5.10
CA ILE A 166 -18.99 14.24 -4.13
C ILE A 166 -18.59 14.69 -2.72
N LEU A 167 -17.34 15.12 -2.53
CA LEU A 167 -16.82 15.57 -1.23
C LEU A 167 -17.36 16.94 -0.78
N GLY A 168 -18.09 17.64 -1.64
CA GLY A 168 -18.81 18.87 -1.30
C GLY A 168 -20.27 18.64 -0.88
N SER A 169 -20.77 17.40 -1.00
CA SER A 169 -22.09 17.00 -0.52
C SER A 169 -22.02 16.46 0.92
N ASP A 170 -23.17 16.20 1.55
CA ASP A 170 -23.24 15.55 2.89
C ASP A 170 -22.84 14.05 2.86
N GLU A 171 -22.19 13.59 1.79
CA GLU A 171 -21.68 12.22 1.69
C GLU A 171 -20.38 12.06 2.48
N GLU A 172 -20.41 11.22 3.52
CA GLU A 172 -19.20 10.83 4.26
C GLU A 172 -18.34 9.87 3.43
N VAL A 173 -17.04 10.16 3.41
CA VAL A 173 -15.98 9.35 2.79
C VAL A 173 -14.84 9.28 3.79
N ASP A 174 -14.38 8.07 4.09
CA ASP A 174 -13.37 7.81 5.11
C ASP A 174 -11.95 7.83 4.54
N VAL A 175 -11.78 7.39 3.28
CA VAL A 175 -10.47 7.41 2.58
C VAL A 175 -10.68 7.75 1.11
N ILE A 176 -9.78 8.55 0.55
CA ILE A 176 -9.74 8.89 -0.87
C ILE A 176 -8.53 8.23 -1.52
N LEU A 177 -8.75 7.46 -2.57
CA LEU A 177 -7.70 7.01 -3.49
C LEU A 177 -7.70 7.98 -4.68
N MET A 178 -6.60 8.71 -4.86
CA MET A 178 -6.51 9.78 -5.86
C MET A 178 -5.43 9.47 -6.88
N ASP A 179 -5.80 9.22 -8.13
CA ASP A 179 -4.82 9.22 -9.21
C ASP A 179 -4.17 10.59 -9.35
N VAL A 180 -2.85 10.62 -9.39
CA VAL A 180 -2.10 11.86 -9.61
C VAL A 180 -2.23 12.32 -11.05
N GLN A 181 -2.27 11.41 -12.01
CA GLN A 181 -2.11 11.72 -13.44
C GLN A 181 -3.45 11.74 -14.19
N MET A 182 -4.28 12.75 -13.91
CA MET A 182 -5.55 12.96 -14.61
C MET A 182 -5.49 14.17 -15.57
N PRO A 183 -6.24 14.16 -16.68
CA PRO A 183 -6.33 15.29 -17.61
C PRO A 183 -7.10 16.48 -17.00
N HIS A 184 -6.80 17.67 -17.52
CA HIS A 184 -7.40 18.97 -17.13
C HIS A 184 -7.06 19.44 -15.71
N MET A 185 -7.42 18.66 -14.69
CA MET A 185 -7.11 18.91 -13.28
C MET A 185 -6.43 17.66 -12.73
N ASP A 186 -5.19 17.81 -12.28
CA ASP A 186 -4.42 16.70 -11.75
C ASP A 186 -4.83 16.36 -10.30
N GLY A 187 -4.42 15.18 -9.82
CA GLY A 187 -4.79 14.72 -8.49
C GLY A 187 -4.24 15.58 -7.36
N LEU A 188 -3.03 16.14 -7.51
CA LEU A 188 -2.40 16.95 -6.46
C LEU A 188 -3.05 18.33 -6.36
N GLU A 189 -3.43 18.93 -7.49
CA GLU A 189 -4.25 20.13 -7.55
C GLU A 189 -5.60 19.89 -6.88
N THR A 190 -6.24 18.75 -7.16
CA THR A 190 -7.50 18.35 -6.51
C THR A 190 -7.35 18.29 -4.98
N VAL A 191 -6.28 17.66 -4.48
CA VAL A 191 -6.01 17.58 -3.03
C VAL A 191 -5.79 18.95 -2.41
N LYS A 192 -5.02 19.84 -3.06
CA LYS A 192 -4.82 21.21 -2.58
C LYS A 192 -6.14 21.97 -2.44
N ILE A 193 -7.05 21.81 -3.40
CA ILE A 193 -8.39 22.42 -3.35
C ILE A 193 -9.21 21.84 -2.20
N LEU A 194 -9.20 20.51 -2.00
CA LEU A 194 -9.88 19.84 -0.89
C LEU A 194 -9.40 20.38 0.47
N ARG A 195 -8.09 20.47 0.68
CA ARG A 195 -7.51 21.04 1.91
C ARG A 195 -7.90 22.51 2.09
N GLY A 196 -7.92 23.30 1.02
CA GLY A 196 -8.40 24.68 1.05
C GLY A 196 -9.88 24.84 1.44
N ARG A 197 -10.70 23.79 1.23
CA ARG A 197 -12.10 23.73 1.66
C ARG A 197 -12.28 23.18 3.09
N GLY A 198 -11.19 22.84 3.78
CA GLY A 198 -11.22 22.24 5.12
C GLY A 198 -11.55 20.74 5.13
N VAL A 199 -11.56 20.08 3.97
CA VAL A 199 -11.74 18.62 3.90
C VAL A 199 -10.44 17.96 4.34
N ASN A 200 -10.47 17.25 5.47
CA ASN A 200 -9.31 16.56 6.07
C ASN A 200 -9.32 15.04 5.88
N THR A 201 -10.27 14.51 5.10
CA THR A 201 -10.31 13.08 4.76
C THR A 201 -8.92 12.61 4.27
N PRO A 202 -8.40 11.48 4.81
CA PRO A 202 -7.15 10.90 4.38
C PRO A 202 -7.11 10.64 2.87
N VAL A 203 -5.99 10.99 2.23
CA VAL A 203 -5.79 10.78 0.78
C VAL A 203 -4.57 9.89 0.56
N ILE A 204 -4.76 8.80 -0.17
CA ILE A 204 -3.68 7.98 -0.73
C ILE A 204 -3.50 8.38 -2.20
N ALA A 205 -2.36 8.97 -2.53
CA ALA A 205 -2.02 9.30 -3.91
C ALA A 205 -1.59 8.05 -4.69
N VAL A 206 -2.21 7.76 -5.83
CA VAL A 206 -1.82 6.69 -6.74
C VAL A 206 -1.00 7.32 -7.86
N THR A 207 0.30 7.03 -7.93
CA THR A 207 1.24 7.78 -8.78
C THR A 207 2.12 6.89 -9.65
N ALA A 208 2.33 7.23 -10.93
CA ALA A 208 3.30 6.53 -11.77
C ALA A 208 4.76 6.89 -11.45
N ARG A 209 5.00 7.83 -10.54
CA ARG A 209 6.34 8.28 -10.17
C ARG A 209 6.63 7.84 -8.74
N ALA A 210 7.62 6.96 -8.58
CA ALA A 210 7.93 6.28 -7.32
C ALA A 210 9.27 6.76 -6.71
N LEU A 211 9.82 7.89 -7.16
CA LEU A 211 11.06 8.44 -6.61
C LEU A 211 10.76 9.19 -5.30
N GLU A 212 11.79 9.33 -4.47
CA GLU A 212 11.68 10.02 -3.18
C GLU A 212 11.23 11.49 -3.32
N SER A 213 11.57 12.14 -4.44
CA SER A 213 11.08 13.47 -4.81
C SER A 213 9.57 13.53 -5.03
N ASP A 214 8.97 12.46 -5.57
CA ASP A 214 7.53 12.40 -5.86
C ASP A 214 6.71 12.21 -4.59
N ARG A 215 7.28 11.46 -3.62
CA ARG A 215 6.71 11.35 -2.28
C ARG A 215 6.60 12.73 -1.62
N ALA A 216 7.69 13.51 -1.65
CA ALA A 216 7.70 14.83 -1.04
C ALA A 216 6.63 15.75 -1.65
N GLU A 217 6.41 15.65 -2.97
CA GLU A 217 5.38 16.42 -3.67
C GLU A 217 3.96 16.02 -3.25
N CYS A 218 3.68 14.72 -3.12
CA CYS A 218 2.38 14.22 -2.66
C CYS A 218 2.08 14.70 -1.23
N ILE A 219 3.04 14.58 -0.32
CA ILE A 219 2.90 15.04 1.06
C ILE A 219 2.74 16.55 1.13
N ALA A 220 3.52 17.32 0.36
CA ALA A 220 3.41 18.77 0.30
C ALA A 220 2.06 19.26 -0.25
N ALA A 221 1.42 18.47 -1.13
CA ALA A 221 0.07 18.76 -1.61
C ALA A 221 -1.02 18.49 -0.54
N GLY A 222 -0.69 17.75 0.52
CA GLY A 222 -1.61 17.38 1.60
C GLY A 222 -2.11 15.94 1.55
N CYS A 223 -1.46 15.06 0.79
CA CYS A 223 -1.74 13.63 0.81
C CYS A 223 -1.25 13.00 2.12
N THR A 224 -1.96 11.99 2.60
CA THR A 224 -1.61 11.24 3.83
C THR A 224 -0.61 10.13 3.53
N ASP A 225 -0.81 9.43 2.42
CA ASP A 225 0.10 8.37 1.95
C ASP A 225 0.13 8.33 0.41
N TYR A 226 0.90 7.41 -0.16
CA TYR A 226 0.98 7.18 -1.60
C TYR A 226 1.24 5.71 -1.95
N VAL A 227 0.84 5.30 -3.15
CA VAL A 227 1.09 3.98 -3.74
C VAL A 227 1.57 4.16 -5.18
N PRO A 228 2.69 3.53 -5.58
CA PRO A 228 3.18 3.61 -6.94
C PRO A 228 2.33 2.78 -7.93
N LYS A 229 2.23 3.23 -9.19
CA LYS A 229 1.73 2.42 -10.32
C LYS A 229 2.89 1.58 -10.89
N PRO A 230 2.67 0.30 -11.27
CA PRO A 230 1.41 -0.42 -11.22
C PRO A 230 0.97 -0.71 -9.78
N VAL A 231 -0.33 -0.58 -9.53
CA VAL A 231 -0.90 -0.70 -8.18
C VAL A 231 -0.73 -2.12 -7.65
N ASP A 232 -0.01 -2.25 -6.53
CA ASP A 232 0.03 -3.47 -5.73
C ASP A 232 -1.22 -3.50 -4.83
N ILE A 233 -2.17 -4.38 -5.16
CA ILE A 233 -3.47 -4.45 -4.49
C ILE A 233 -3.34 -4.85 -3.01
N PRO A 234 -2.60 -5.91 -2.63
CA PRO A 234 -2.33 -6.20 -1.22
C PRO A 234 -1.79 -4.99 -0.44
N LEU A 235 -0.79 -4.29 -0.99
CA LEU A 235 -0.24 -3.10 -0.36
C LEU A 235 -1.28 -1.98 -0.24
N LEU A 236 -2.03 -1.71 -1.30
CA LEU A 236 -3.09 -0.69 -1.31
C LEU A 236 -4.14 -0.98 -0.23
N LEU A 237 -4.64 -2.21 -0.15
CA LEU A 237 -5.63 -2.62 0.85
C LEU A 237 -5.06 -2.46 2.27
N GLN A 238 -3.79 -2.80 2.49
CA GLN A 238 -3.14 -2.60 3.78
C GLN A 238 -3.07 -1.10 4.15
N ARG A 239 -2.73 -0.22 3.20
CA ARG A 239 -2.71 1.24 3.45
C ARG A 239 -4.09 1.78 3.76
N ILE A 240 -5.12 1.34 3.04
CA ILE A 240 -6.50 1.72 3.30
C ILE A 240 -6.92 1.27 4.71
N ALA A 241 -6.68 0.00 5.05
CA ALA A 241 -7.03 -0.54 6.36
C ALA A 241 -6.38 0.26 7.50
N HIS A 242 -5.09 0.59 7.35
CA HIS A 242 -4.37 1.40 8.32
C HIS A 242 -5.00 2.79 8.51
N LEU A 243 -5.42 3.45 7.43
CA LEU A 243 -6.08 4.77 7.52
C LEU A 243 -7.52 4.68 8.06
N LEU A 244 -8.26 3.61 7.76
CA LEU A 244 -9.62 3.38 8.25
C LEU A 244 -9.67 3.05 9.74
N GLN A 245 -8.65 2.39 10.27
CA GLN A 245 -8.54 2.13 11.72
C GLN A 245 -8.27 3.41 12.52
N GLY A 246 -7.88 4.51 11.85
CA GLY A 246 -7.48 5.75 12.50
C GLY A 246 -6.09 5.66 13.12
N ALA A 247 -5.58 6.80 13.59
CA ALA A 247 -4.35 6.85 14.37
C ALA A 247 -4.58 6.13 15.71
N PRO A 248 -3.84 5.06 16.03
CA PRO A 248 -4.14 4.24 17.20
C PRO A 248 -4.14 5.10 18.45
N SER A 249 -5.16 4.92 19.28
CA SER A 249 -5.36 5.76 20.46
C SER A 249 -4.55 5.24 21.66
N VAL A 250 -3.74 6.12 22.23
CA VAL A 250 -2.78 5.80 23.29
C VAL A 250 -3.07 6.63 24.52
N LEU A 251 -3.27 5.96 25.66
CA LEU A 251 -3.33 6.60 26.96
C LEU A 251 -1.98 6.45 27.68
N ILE A 252 -1.31 7.56 27.96
CA ILE A 252 -0.03 7.59 28.68
C ILE A 252 -0.29 7.95 30.13
N VAL A 253 0.09 7.08 31.05
CA VAL A 253 -0.13 7.23 32.48
C VAL A 253 1.21 7.38 33.17
N ASP A 254 1.51 8.58 33.64
CA ASP A 254 2.76 8.92 34.32
C ASP A 254 2.44 9.98 35.37
N ASP A 255 2.99 9.87 36.58
CA ASP A 255 2.76 10.86 37.63
C ASP A 255 3.57 12.15 37.42
N ASN A 256 4.48 12.15 36.45
CA ASN A 256 5.18 13.31 35.95
C ASN A 256 4.54 13.81 34.63
N ASP A 257 3.75 14.90 34.74
CA ASP A 257 3.05 15.50 33.60
C ASP A 257 3.98 15.93 32.45
N ASP A 258 5.22 16.34 32.74
CA ASP A 258 6.19 16.73 31.71
C ASP A 258 6.65 15.51 30.90
N ILE A 259 6.91 14.38 31.57
CA ILE A 259 7.31 13.12 30.91
C ILE A 259 6.12 12.56 30.10
N ALA A 260 4.91 12.60 30.66
CA ALA A 260 3.70 12.18 29.95
C ALA A 260 3.50 13.01 28.68
N SER A 261 3.62 14.34 28.77
CA SER A 261 3.41 15.26 27.65
C SER A 261 4.48 15.11 26.57
N LEU A 262 5.74 14.92 26.96
CA LEU A 262 6.83 14.68 26.01
C LEU A 262 6.67 13.33 25.28
N THR A 263 6.22 12.30 26.00
CA THR A 263 5.94 10.98 25.41
C THR A 263 4.77 11.06 24.43
N ALA A 264 3.70 11.77 24.80
CA ALA A 264 2.54 12.01 23.93
C ALA A 264 2.96 12.73 22.64
N LEU A 265 3.72 13.83 22.75
CA LEU A 265 4.17 14.60 21.60
C LEU A 265 4.99 13.75 20.61
N ASN A 266 5.89 12.89 21.11
CA ASN A 266 6.69 12.03 20.25
C ASN A 266 5.83 10.97 19.53
N LEU A 267 4.86 10.39 20.23
CA LEU A 267 3.92 9.42 19.66
C LEU A 267 2.98 10.08 18.64
N GLU A 268 2.49 11.28 18.91
CA GLU A 268 1.69 12.07 17.98
C GLU A 268 2.44 12.38 16.69
N GLN A 269 3.73 12.75 16.78
CA GLN A 269 4.60 12.91 15.61
C GLN A 269 4.80 11.62 14.82
N SER A 270 4.54 10.47 15.43
CA SER A 270 4.62 9.15 14.82
C SER A 270 3.26 8.60 14.37
N GLY A 271 2.21 9.42 14.41
CA GLY A 271 0.89 9.08 13.88
C GLY A 271 -0.08 8.43 14.86
N PHE A 272 0.16 8.55 16.17
CA PHE A 272 -0.78 8.11 17.21
C PHE A 272 -1.66 9.26 17.70
N THR A 273 -2.84 8.96 18.23
CA THR A 273 -3.63 9.94 19.00
C THR A 273 -3.38 9.71 20.48
N CYS A 274 -2.96 10.74 21.21
CA CYS A 274 -2.53 10.56 22.61
C CYS A 274 -3.42 11.32 23.60
N ALA A 275 -3.63 10.70 24.75
CA ALA A 275 -4.13 11.35 25.95
C ALA A 275 -3.21 11.00 27.13
N THR A 276 -3.15 11.87 28.13
CA THR A 276 -2.30 11.67 29.32
C THR A 276 -3.12 11.41 30.58
N ALA A 277 -2.55 10.82 31.63
CA ALA A 277 -3.18 10.78 32.93
C ALA A 277 -2.11 10.83 34.02
N SER A 278 -2.30 11.75 34.97
CA SER A 278 -1.34 12.01 36.04
C SER A 278 -1.40 11.02 37.20
N ASN A 279 -2.35 10.06 37.18
CA ASN A 279 -2.52 9.01 38.19
C ASN A 279 -3.49 7.92 37.69
N GLY A 280 -3.57 6.80 38.41
CA GLY A 280 -4.40 5.65 38.03
C GLY A 280 -5.92 5.92 38.04
N GLU A 281 -6.43 6.79 38.92
CA GLU A 281 -7.87 7.12 38.96
C GLU A 281 -8.32 7.89 37.71
N ARG A 282 -7.54 8.91 37.32
CA ARG A 282 -7.77 9.67 36.10
C ARG A 282 -7.55 8.81 34.86
N ALA A 283 -6.60 7.87 34.91
CA ALA A 283 -6.37 6.93 33.82
C ALA A 283 -7.60 6.05 33.59
N LEU A 284 -8.21 5.49 34.64
CA LEU A 284 -9.42 4.68 34.52
C LEU A 284 -10.61 5.48 34.00
N ALA A 285 -10.79 6.71 34.49
CA ALA A 285 -11.85 7.59 33.99
C ALA A 285 -11.66 7.91 32.50
N ARG A 286 -10.45 8.27 32.08
CA ARG A 286 -10.12 8.52 30.66
C ARG A 286 -10.28 7.27 29.81
N ALA A 287 -9.78 6.11 30.28
CA ALA A 287 -9.90 4.86 29.54
C ALA A 287 -11.36 4.47 29.28
N ALA A 288 -12.26 4.72 30.24
CA ALA A 288 -13.70 4.47 30.06
C ALA A 288 -14.36 5.41 29.04
N GLU A 289 -13.88 6.66 28.95
CA GLU A 289 -14.41 7.68 28.04
C GLU A 289 -13.86 7.54 26.62
N MET A 290 -12.54 7.49 26.47
CA MET A 290 -11.86 7.51 25.16
C MET A 290 -11.70 6.11 24.55
N LYS A 291 -11.79 5.05 25.35
CA LYS A 291 -11.55 3.65 24.94
C LYS A 291 -10.27 3.49 24.12
N PRO A 292 -9.09 3.73 24.73
CA PRO A 292 -7.83 3.65 24.02
C PRO A 292 -7.60 2.23 23.50
N GLU A 293 -6.76 2.07 22.48
CA GLU A 293 -6.27 0.75 22.05
C GLU A 293 -5.04 0.33 22.86
N ILE A 294 -4.23 1.32 23.24
CA ILE A 294 -2.95 1.12 23.92
C ILE A 294 -2.90 1.94 25.20
N VAL A 295 -2.44 1.36 26.30
CA VAL A 295 -2.11 2.09 27.52
C VAL A 295 -0.64 1.88 27.84
N ILE A 296 0.08 2.99 27.97
CA ILE A 296 1.47 3.02 28.44
C ILE A 296 1.43 3.55 29.86
N ALA A 297 1.84 2.75 30.85
CA ALA A 297 1.77 3.16 32.26
C ALA A 297 3.12 3.03 32.96
N ASP A 298 3.52 4.07 33.71
CA ASP A 298 4.54 3.92 34.74
C ASP A 298 4.03 2.95 35.83
N LEU A 299 4.91 2.08 36.31
CA LEU A 299 4.61 1.21 37.45
C LEU A 299 4.59 1.97 38.79
N SER A 300 5.28 3.11 38.87
CA SER A 300 5.47 3.88 40.11
C SER A 300 4.60 5.14 40.13
N LEU A 301 3.29 4.98 39.96
CA LEU A 301 2.31 6.08 39.97
C LEU A 301 2.10 6.62 41.40
N GLY A 302 2.97 7.54 41.83
CA GLY A 302 2.91 8.30 43.08
C GLY A 302 1.88 7.86 44.14
N ARG A 303 0.85 8.67 44.37
CA ARG A 303 -0.23 8.40 45.34
C ARG A 303 -1.48 7.87 44.65
N GLY A 304 -2.11 6.86 45.23
CA GLY A 304 -3.38 6.31 44.78
C GLY A 304 -3.20 4.88 44.26
N ILE A 305 -3.89 4.56 43.17
CA ILE A 305 -3.79 3.28 42.46
C ILE A 305 -2.40 3.19 41.83
N ASP A 306 -1.63 2.17 42.19
CA ASP A 306 -0.32 1.91 41.59
C ASP A 306 -0.45 1.29 40.18
N GLY A 307 0.66 1.19 39.45
CA GLY A 307 0.61 0.70 38.07
C GLY A 307 0.14 -0.75 37.92
N PHE A 308 0.32 -1.59 38.95
CA PHE A 308 -0.12 -2.98 38.92
C PHE A 308 -1.64 -3.09 39.14
N GLU A 309 -2.18 -2.37 40.11
CA GLU A 309 -3.61 -2.32 40.35
C GLU A 309 -4.34 -1.66 39.16
N LEU A 310 -3.74 -0.65 38.55
CA LEU A 310 -4.24 -0.02 37.33
C LEU A 310 -4.37 -1.03 36.18
N ALA A 311 -3.33 -1.85 35.94
CA ALA A 311 -3.34 -2.85 34.87
C ALA A 311 -4.47 -3.87 35.07
N ALA A 312 -4.65 -4.39 36.29
CA ALA A 312 -5.72 -5.33 36.60
C ALA A 312 -7.11 -4.73 36.33
N LYS A 313 -7.32 -3.46 36.71
CA LYS A 313 -8.57 -2.73 36.48
C LYS A 313 -8.83 -2.41 35.00
N LEU A 314 -7.80 -2.02 34.25
CA LEU A 314 -7.89 -1.79 32.81
C LEU A 314 -8.21 -3.09 32.06
N ARG A 315 -7.58 -4.20 32.43
CA ARG A 315 -7.85 -5.50 31.81
C ARG A 315 -9.27 -6.01 32.10
N ALA A 316 -9.82 -5.67 33.27
CA ALA A 316 -11.23 -5.93 33.58
C ALA A 316 -12.20 -5.03 32.80
N LEU A 317 -11.75 -3.84 32.37
CA LEU A 317 -12.54 -2.90 31.57
C LEU A 317 -12.59 -3.32 30.10
N ASP A 318 -11.44 -3.64 29.49
CA ASP A 318 -11.35 -4.20 28.14
C ASP A 318 -10.18 -5.19 28.05
N SER A 319 -10.52 -6.45 27.74
CA SER A 319 -9.56 -7.54 27.61
C SER A 319 -8.72 -7.50 26.33
N ARG A 320 -8.97 -6.54 25.43
CA ARG A 320 -8.25 -6.37 24.16
C ARG A 320 -7.20 -5.26 24.21
N LEU A 321 -7.18 -4.46 25.28
CA LEU A 321 -6.19 -3.42 25.48
C LEU A 321 -4.77 -3.99 25.41
N MET A 322 -3.89 -3.31 24.68
CA MET A 322 -2.45 -3.52 24.79
C MET A 322 -1.92 -2.68 25.96
N LEU A 323 -1.39 -3.35 26.98
CA LEU A 323 -0.85 -2.72 28.18
C LEU A 323 0.68 -2.79 28.17
N ILE A 324 1.35 -1.63 28.15
CA ILE A 324 2.81 -1.49 28.16
C ILE A 324 3.27 -0.86 29.48
N ALA A 325 4.07 -1.58 30.24
CA ALA A 325 4.67 -1.06 31.48
C ALA A 325 5.98 -0.30 31.19
N LEU A 326 6.13 0.90 31.74
CA LEU A 326 7.39 1.63 31.82
C LEU A 326 7.94 1.54 33.26
N SER A 327 9.20 1.10 33.42
CA SER A 327 9.80 0.98 34.76
C SER A 327 11.26 1.39 34.80
N GLY A 328 11.68 2.06 35.87
CA GLY A 328 13.10 2.32 36.15
C GLY A 328 13.91 1.10 36.60
N ALA A 329 13.27 -0.05 36.89
CA ALA A 329 13.94 -1.24 37.43
C ALA A 329 13.52 -2.54 36.74
N SER A 330 14.50 -3.29 36.23
CA SER A 330 14.29 -4.57 35.50
C SER A 330 13.72 -5.71 36.35
N GLN A 331 13.73 -5.60 37.67
CA GLN A 331 13.31 -6.65 38.62
C GLN A 331 11.78 -6.79 38.77
N LYS A 332 10.98 -5.90 38.17
CA LYS A 332 9.51 -5.89 38.28
C LYS A 332 8.77 -6.52 37.10
N ARG A 333 9.48 -7.14 36.15
CA ARG A 333 8.90 -7.67 34.91
C ARG A 333 7.85 -8.77 35.16
N GLU A 334 8.15 -9.75 36.01
CA GLU A 334 7.26 -10.88 36.27
C GLU A 334 5.96 -10.43 36.94
N GLN A 335 6.07 -9.52 37.91
CA GLN A 335 4.91 -8.89 38.57
C GLN A 335 4.06 -8.06 37.59
N ALA A 336 4.68 -7.40 36.62
CA ALA A 336 3.95 -6.63 35.61
C ALA A 336 3.13 -7.55 34.70
N LEU A 337 3.71 -8.67 34.26
CA LEU A 337 2.99 -9.66 33.46
C LEU A 337 1.83 -10.29 34.24
N GLU A 338 2.04 -10.64 35.52
CA GLU A 338 0.98 -11.17 36.39
C GLU A 338 -0.16 -10.17 36.63
N ALA A 339 0.16 -8.87 36.68
CA ALA A 339 -0.83 -7.80 36.83
C ALA A 339 -1.63 -7.54 35.54
N GLY A 340 -1.23 -8.10 34.41
CA GLY A 340 -1.94 -8.02 33.13
C GLY A 340 -1.28 -7.17 32.05
N PHE A 341 -0.04 -6.69 32.25
CA PHE A 341 0.72 -6.04 31.17
C PHE A 341 1.13 -7.05 30.09
N ASP A 342 1.06 -6.63 28.83
CA ASP A 342 1.50 -7.43 27.68
C ASP A 342 2.99 -7.22 27.39
N HIS A 343 3.48 -5.99 27.60
CA HIS A 343 4.85 -5.59 27.33
C HIS A 343 5.46 -4.79 28.48
N PHE A 344 6.80 -4.80 28.54
CA PHE A 344 7.57 -4.15 29.59
C PHE A 344 8.82 -3.50 28.99
N LEU A 345 9.02 -2.21 29.27
CA LEU A 345 10.17 -1.43 28.84
C LEU A 345 10.85 -0.75 30.04
N THR A 346 12.18 -0.69 30.00
CA THR A 346 12.96 0.01 31.02
C THR A 346 13.08 1.49 30.70
N LYS A 347 12.88 2.38 31.67
CA LYS A 347 13.11 3.82 31.53
C LYS A 347 14.63 4.14 31.54
N PRO A 348 15.12 5.05 30.68
CA PRO A 348 14.39 5.71 29.60
C PRO A 348 14.07 4.72 28.47
N ALA A 349 12.82 4.66 28.05
CA ALA A 349 12.38 3.73 27.02
C ALA A 349 12.95 4.16 25.65
N ASP A 350 13.45 3.19 24.87
CA ASP A 350 13.79 3.45 23.48
C ASP A 350 12.51 3.70 22.69
N PHE A 351 12.39 4.90 22.13
CA PHE A 351 11.22 5.29 21.37
C PHE A 351 10.99 4.39 20.14
N THR A 352 12.06 3.91 19.51
CA THR A 352 11.98 2.99 18.36
C THR A 352 11.38 1.65 18.78
N GLU A 353 11.78 1.16 19.96
CA GLU A 353 11.27 -0.09 20.53
C GLU A 353 9.78 0.05 20.89
N LEU A 354 9.40 1.18 21.50
CA LEU A 354 8.01 1.51 21.83
C LEU A 354 7.12 1.49 20.57
N ILE A 355 7.51 2.20 19.51
CA ILE A 355 6.78 2.22 18.24
C ILE A 355 6.71 0.82 17.60
N THR A 356 7.79 0.05 17.68
CA THR A 356 7.85 -1.31 17.12
C THR A 356 6.89 -2.26 17.84
N LEU A 357 6.69 -2.10 19.15
CA LEU A 357 5.71 -2.88 19.91
C LEU A 357 4.27 -2.50 19.55
N MET A 358 4.03 -1.22 19.31
CA MET A 358 2.69 -0.67 19.07
C MET A 358 2.20 -0.83 17.63
N THR A 359 3.09 -1.19 16.69
CA THR A 359 2.76 -1.38 15.26
C THR A 359 2.84 -2.84 14.80
N ARG A 360 3.03 -3.77 15.74
CA ARG A 360 2.85 -5.21 15.54
C ARG A 360 1.42 -5.61 15.82
#